data_AF-A0A3D1HJN6-F1
#
_entry.id   AF-A0A3D1HJN6-F1
#
_cell.length_a   1.000
_cell.length_b   1.000
_cell.length_c   1.000
_cell.angle_alpha   90.00
_cell.angle_beta   90.00
_cell.angle_gamma   90.00
#
_symmetry.space_group_name_H-M   'P 1'
#
loop_
_entity.id
_entity.type
_entity.pdbx_description
1 polymer ?
#
loop_
_entity_poly.entity_id
_entity_poly.type
_entity_poly.pdbx_seq_one_letter_code
_entity_poly.pdbx_strand_id
1 'polypeptide(L)'
;MTTTKLLFAGVALFSLTLASCSQDTEVTAEPDRSEIRSSQGVRNLTRQLKEYDSQFTYNNAENLQPVTRLPKITYSKGDIVKIAISDVKGGLRGVGGGAGGVIVGAATSSLIKFGTITVKKLLWGYIKDKYLTPKVYRSNSLCQYADSIGYYHNDLEYAMYDADRSSSDKPSIQLVADANARLLTMSTGFNKDGGLTAAQILSISNELDVIRNTDENLSFTEYCNKLKKHNPEDSEYIDYCAEYIYTAVYANLSNLAEYTDNVIYQIQHSNVDVQDKQTLYSGIQIAYASILYSQNMNFKNISNR
;
A
#
# COMPACT_ATOMS: atom_id res chain seq x y z
N MET A 1 25.92 29.37 -63.68
CA MET A 1 25.77 30.17 -62.44
C MET A 1 26.81 29.67 -61.45
N THR A 2 28.00 30.29 -61.35
CA THR A 2 28.35 31.40 -60.42
C THR A 2 27.98 31.04 -58.97
N THR A 3 28.83 31.01 -57.94
CA THR A 3 30.21 31.49 -57.64
C THR A 3 30.52 30.94 -56.22
N THR A 4 31.63 30.23 -55.98
CA THR A 4 32.87 30.67 -55.28
C THR A 4 32.88 30.69 -53.73
N LYS A 5 33.61 29.69 -53.17
CA LYS A 5 34.57 29.61 -52.04
C LYS A 5 34.63 30.68 -50.92
N LEU A 6 34.87 30.22 -49.68
CA LEU A 6 36.11 30.39 -48.83
C LEU A 6 35.78 29.99 -47.36
N LEU A 7 36.33 28.92 -46.77
CA LEU A 7 37.59 28.80 -46.01
C LEU A 7 37.86 29.90 -44.97
N PHE A 8 37.90 29.53 -43.69
CA PHE A 8 38.86 30.08 -42.72
C PHE A 8 39.32 29.01 -41.72
N ALA A 9 40.62 28.71 -41.80
CA ALA A 9 41.42 28.10 -40.75
C ALA A 9 41.87 29.18 -39.76
N GLY A 10 42.11 28.80 -38.51
CA GLY A 10 42.66 29.70 -37.49
C GLY A 10 43.20 28.93 -36.29
N VAL A 11 44.38 28.34 -36.46
CA VAL A 11 45.26 27.97 -35.35
C VAL A 11 45.91 29.26 -34.84
N ALA A 12 45.75 29.56 -33.56
CA ALA A 12 46.60 30.50 -32.84
C ALA A 12 46.95 29.90 -31.48
N LEU A 13 48.06 29.16 -31.48
CA LEU A 13 48.93 29.01 -30.33
C LEU A 13 49.46 30.39 -29.94
N PHE A 14 49.27 30.80 -28.69
CA PHE A 14 50.14 31.78 -28.05
C PHE A 14 50.97 31.07 -27.00
N SER A 15 52.28 31.17 -27.17
CA SER A 15 53.31 30.52 -26.36
C SER A 15 53.76 31.42 -25.22
N LEU A 16 54.23 30.76 -24.14
CA LEU A 16 55.20 31.22 -23.13
C LEU A 16 54.67 32.29 -22.15
N THR A 17 54.76 32.09 -20.84
CA THR A 17 56.02 31.96 -20.09
C THR A 17 55.93 31.07 -18.85
N LEU A 18 56.92 30.20 -18.65
CA LEU A 18 57.28 29.66 -17.32
C LEU A 18 58.24 30.64 -16.64
N ALA A 19 57.87 31.17 -15.48
CA ALA A 19 58.75 31.68 -14.41
C ALA A 19 57.85 32.00 -13.21
N SER A 20 57.91 31.27 -12.10
CA SER A 20 58.93 31.36 -11.02
C SER A 20 58.42 32.21 -9.85
N CYS A 21 58.37 31.57 -8.68
CA CYS A 21 58.45 32.12 -7.32
C CYS A 21 57.31 33.01 -6.76
N SER A 22 56.66 32.43 -5.74
CA SER A 22 56.37 33.03 -4.43
C SER A 22 55.31 34.14 -4.35
N GLN A 23 54.09 33.79 -3.93
CA GLN A 23 53.47 34.18 -2.64
C GLN A 23 51.95 33.92 -2.65
N ASP A 24 51.51 33.21 -1.60
CA ASP A 24 50.20 33.15 -0.96
C ASP A 24 48.95 33.53 -1.76
N THR A 25 48.09 32.55 -1.98
CA THR A 25 46.64 32.67 -1.67
C THR A 25 45.98 31.30 -1.73
N GLU A 26 45.30 30.93 -0.64
CA GLU A 26 44.53 29.70 -0.47
C GLU A 26 43.52 29.51 -1.60
N VAL A 27 43.57 28.36 -2.27
CA VAL A 27 42.45 27.84 -3.06
C VAL A 27 42.04 26.51 -2.47
N THR A 28 40.96 26.57 -1.69
CA THR A 28 40.21 25.45 -1.16
C THR A 28 39.84 24.50 -2.30
N ALA A 29 40.37 23.28 -2.25
CA ALA A 29 39.95 22.20 -3.13
C ALA A 29 38.48 21.87 -2.83
N GLU A 30 37.60 22.02 -3.82
CA GLU A 30 36.27 21.41 -3.78
C GLU A 30 36.43 19.89 -3.78
N PRO A 31 35.85 19.17 -2.81
CA PRO A 31 35.79 17.72 -2.89
C PRO A 31 34.64 17.32 -3.81
N ASP A 32 34.99 16.63 -4.89
CA ASP A 32 34.09 15.81 -5.69
C ASP A 32 33.42 14.77 -4.76
N ARG A 33 32.18 15.05 -4.33
CA ARG A 33 31.36 14.16 -3.50
C ARG A 33 30.31 13.47 -4.38
N SER A 34 30.72 12.44 -5.10
CA SER A 34 29.80 11.34 -5.42
C SER A 34 29.68 10.43 -4.19
N GLU A 35 28.99 10.89 -3.14
CA GLU A 35 28.55 9.98 -2.08
C GLU A 35 27.48 9.07 -2.67
N ILE A 36 27.88 7.84 -3.01
CA ILE A 36 26.96 6.71 -3.19
C ILE A 36 26.22 6.59 -1.86
N ARG A 37 25.02 7.19 -1.76
CA ARG A 37 24.14 7.00 -0.60
C ARG A 37 23.91 5.51 -0.48
N SER A 38 24.40 4.91 0.60
CA SER A 38 24.19 3.48 0.86
C SER A 38 22.69 3.18 0.81
N SER A 39 22.32 2.08 0.15
CA SER A 39 20.92 1.66 0.05
C SER A 39 20.34 1.52 1.46
N GLN A 40 19.27 2.25 1.73
CA GLN A 40 18.55 2.15 2.99
C GLN A 40 17.67 0.90 2.96
N GLY A 41 17.68 0.04 3.98
CA GLY A 41 16.72 -1.08 4.06
C GLY A 41 15.33 -0.63 4.50
N VAL A 42 14.29 -1.43 4.22
CA VAL A 42 12.90 -1.17 4.62
C VAL A 42 12.79 -0.94 6.14
N ARG A 43 13.51 -1.71 6.97
CA ARG A 43 13.55 -1.50 8.44
C ARG A 43 13.97 -0.09 8.85
N ASN A 44 14.94 0.51 8.15
CA ASN A 44 15.38 1.87 8.46
C ASN A 44 14.28 2.88 8.09
N LEU A 45 13.56 2.64 7.00
CA LEU A 45 12.41 3.47 6.61
C LEU A 45 11.25 3.32 7.60
N THR A 46 10.99 2.11 8.13
CA THR A 46 10.02 1.88 9.22
C THR A 46 10.39 2.66 10.48
N ARG A 47 11.69 2.72 10.83
CA ARG A 47 12.15 3.53 11.97
C ARG A 47 11.90 5.03 11.74
N GLN A 48 12.16 5.54 10.53
CA GLN A 48 11.87 6.93 10.19
C GLN A 48 10.37 7.24 10.25
N LEU A 49 9.52 6.31 9.80
CA LEU A 49 8.06 6.45 9.94
C LEU A 49 7.66 6.53 11.42
N LYS A 50 8.18 5.64 12.27
CA LYS A 50 7.95 5.69 13.73
C LYS A 50 8.37 7.02 14.36
N GLU A 51 9.51 7.55 13.93
CA GLU A 51 10.01 8.85 14.40
C GLU A 51 9.07 9.98 13.96
N TYR A 52 8.62 9.97 12.71
CA TYR A 52 7.61 10.91 12.21
C TYR A 52 6.28 10.78 12.97
N ASP A 53 5.84 9.55 13.24
CA ASP A 53 4.56 9.26 13.90
C ASP A 53 4.55 9.64 15.38
N SER A 54 5.73 9.76 16.00
CA SER A 54 5.88 10.18 17.40
C SER A 54 5.35 11.59 17.70
N GLN A 55 5.15 12.41 16.67
CA GLN A 55 4.56 13.76 16.80
C GLN A 55 3.05 13.73 17.02
N PHE A 56 2.37 12.62 16.69
CA PHE A 56 0.92 12.54 16.78
C PHE A 56 0.47 12.05 18.17
N THR A 57 -0.66 12.59 18.62
CA THR A 57 -1.30 12.13 19.86
C THR A 57 -2.25 10.97 19.57
N TYR A 58 -2.22 9.92 20.39
CA TYR A 58 -3.06 8.74 20.22
C TYR A 58 -4.30 8.81 21.11
N ASN A 59 -5.47 8.49 20.53
CA ASN A 59 -6.72 8.37 21.28
C ASN A 59 -6.77 7.00 22.00
N ASN A 60 -6.10 6.91 23.15
CA ASN A 60 -5.98 5.67 23.94
C ASN A 60 -7.27 5.20 24.65
N ALA A 61 -8.40 5.87 24.44
CA ALA A 61 -9.67 5.55 25.12
C ALA A 61 -10.20 4.13 24.84
N GLU A 62 -9.83 3.51 23.70
CA GLU A 62 -10.22 2.14 23.37
C GLU A 62 -9.24 1.07 23.86
N ASN A 63 -7.98 1.42 24.15
CA ASN A 63 -6.96 0.48 24.66
C ASN A 63 -7.03 0.27 26.19
N LEU A 64 -7.81 1.10 26.90
CA LEU A 64 -7.88 1.12 28.37
C LEU A 64 -9.13 0.45 28.96
N GLN A 65 -10.01 -0.12 28.12
CA GLN A 65 -11.16 -0.87 28.65
C GLN A 65 -10.70 -2.30 28.97
N PRO A 66 -10.69 -2.71 30.25
CA PRO A 66 -10.48 -4.12 30.57
C PRO A 66 -11.54 -4.96 29.85
N VAL A 67 -11.13 -6.16 29.43
CA VAL A 67 -11.98 -7.19 28.80
C VAL A 67 -12.99 -7.71 29.83
N THR A 68 -13.91 -6.86 30.26
CA THR A 68 -15.00 -7.16 31.17
C THR A 68 -16.23 -6.45 30.68
N ARG A 69 -16.84 -7.04 29.66
CA ARG A 69 -18.28 -7.08 29.37
C ARG A 69 -18.46 -7.83 28.05
N LEU A 70 -19.50 -8.66 27.99
CA LEU A 70 -19.97 -9.44 26.84
C LEU A 70 -19.52 -8.89 25.48
N PRO A 71 -19.07 -9.75 24.53
CA PRO A 71 -18.47 -9.32 23.28
C PRO A 71 -19.37 -8.29 22.64
N LYS A 72 -18.90 -7.04 22.59
CA LYS A 72 -19.63 -6.00 21.88
C LYS A 72 -19.66 -6.40 20.41
N ILE A 73 -20.86 -6.75 19.97
CA ILE A 73 -21.35 -6.93 18.60
C ILE A 73 -21.23 -5.58 17.86
N THR A 74 -20.04 -5.00 17.80
CA THR A 74 -19.81 -3.69 17.18
C THR A 74 -18.51 -3.73 16.39
N TYR A 75 -18.56 -3.16 15.20
CA TYR A 75 -17.39 -2.96 14.37
C TYR A 75 -16.47 -1.91 15.02
N SER A 76 -15.21 -2.26 15.26
CA SER A 76 -14.26 -1.45 16.03
C SER A 76 -13.06 -1.01 15.20
N LYS A 77 -12.28 -0.04 15.70
CA LYS A 77 -10.99 0.31 15.11
C LYS A 77 -10.05 -0.88 14.98
N GLY A 78 -10.12 -1.82 15.93
CA GLY A 78 -9.38 -3.08 15.91
C GLY A 78 -9.74 -3.97 14.72
N ASP A 79 -10.97 -3.92 14.23
CA ASP A 79 -11.39 -4.62 13.02
C ASP A 79 -10.84 -3.93 11.77
N ILE A 80 -10.92 -2.59 11.72
CA ILE A 80 -10.41 -1.78 10.60
C ILE A 80 -8.93 -2.09 10.36
N VAL A 81 -8.10 -2.04 11.40
CA VAL A 81 -6.66 -2.28 11.24
C VAL A 81 -6.34 -3.71 10.80
N LYS A 82 -7.12 -4.70 11.26
CA LYS A 82 -6.95 -6.12 10.88
C LYS A 82 -7.36 -6.37 9.43
N ILE A 83 -8.43 -5.73 8.97
CA ILE A 83 -8.85 -5.78 7.57
C ILE A 83 -7.76 -5.12 6.72
N ALA A 84 -7.41 -3.86 7.01
CA ALA A 84 -6.40 -3.14 6.23
C ALA A 84 -5.06 -3.87 6.10
N ILE A 85 -4.53 -4.49 7.17
CA ILE A 85 -3.29 -5.26 7.05
C ILE A 85 -3.48 -6.60 6.33
N SER A 86 -4.68 -7.19 6.39
CA SER A 86 -5.01 -8.37 5.60
C SER A 86 -5.05 -8.03 4.11
N ASP A 87 -5.52 -6.83 3.75
CA ASP A 87 -5.59 -6.35 2.37
C ASP A 87 -4.19 -6.14 1.82
N VAL A 88 -3.32 -5.48 2.60
CA VAL A 88 -1.89 -5.37 2.28
C VAL A 88 -1.29 -6.75 2.08
N LYS A 89 -1.57 -7.68 3.00
CA LYS A 89 -1.07 -9.05 2.89
C LYS A 89 -1.55 -9.73 1.61
N GLY A 90 -2.83 -9.60 1.26
CA GLY A 90 -3.34 -10.14 0.00
C GLY A 90 -2.66 -9.52 -1.23
N GLY A 91 -2.41 -8.21 -1.19
CA GLY A 91 -1.63 -7.51 -2.21
C GLY A 91 -0.20 -8.05 -2.36
N LEU A 92 0.51 -8.28 -1.25
CA LEU A 92 1.85 -8.87 -1.22
C LEU A 92 1.89 -10.30 -1.80
N ARG A 93 0.78 -11.05 -1.70
CA ARG A 93 0.68 -12.38 -2.35
C ARG A 93 0.23 -12.29 -3.80
N GLY A 94 -0.36 -11.16 -4.19
CA GLY A 94 -0.79 -10.84 -5.53
C GLY A 94 0.31 -10.37 -6.49
N VAL A 95 1.51 -10.03 -6.00
CA VAL A 95 2.56 -9.34 -6.80
C VAL A 95 3.01 -10.16 -8.03
N GLY A 96 2.96 -11.49 -7.97
CA GLY A 96 3.24 -12.37 -9.12
C GLY A 96 2.25 -12.24 -10.29
N GLY A 97 1.10 -11.59 -10.06
CA GLY A 97 0.11 -11.21 -11.07
C GLY A 97 0.23 -9.75 -11.52
N GLY A 98 1.34 -9.06 -11.20
CA GLY A 98 1.50 -7.63 -11.43
C GLY A 98 0.50 -6.80 -10.64
N ALA A 99 0.26 -5.55 -11.04
CA ALA A 99 -0.67 -4.67 -10.33
C ALA A 99 -2.11 -5.23 -10.29
N GLY A 100 -2.55 -5.98 -11.30
CA GLY A 100 -3.85 -6.63 -11.31
C GLY A 100 -3.96 -7.74 -10.27
N GLY A 101 -2.90 -8.54 -10.12
CA GLY A 101 -2.79 -9.53 -9.05
C GLY A 101 -2.77 -8.90 -7.66
N VAL A 102 -2.06 -7.77 -7.49
CA VAL A 102 -2.06 -7.00 -6.24
C VAL A 102 -3.48 -6.55 -5.87
N ILE A 103 -4.23 -5.97 -6.82
CA ILE A 103 -5.61 -5.52 -6.61
C ILE A 103 -6.53 -6.71 -6.26
N VAL A 104 -6.47 -7.79 -7.06
CA VAL A 104 -7.28 -9.00 -6.85
C VAL A 104 -6.98 -9.64 -5.51
N GLY A 105 -5.71 -9.78 -5.16
CA GLY A 105 -5.26 -10.35 -3.89
C GLY A 105 -5.77 -9.54 -2.71
N ALA A 106 -5.59 -8.21 -2.74
CA ALA A 106 -6.03 -7.30 -1.69
C ALA A 106 -7.55 -7.31 -1.50
N ALA A 107 -8.33 -7.15 -2.58
CA ALA A 107 -9.79 -7.14 -2.50
C ALA A 107 -10.34 -8.49 -2.00
N THR A 108 -9.73 -9.60 -2.43
CA THR A 108 -10.14 -10.94 -1.98
C THR A 108 -9.83 -11.15 -0.49
N SER A 109 -8.63 -10.77 -0.03
CA SER A 109 -8.29 -10.85 1.40
C SER A 109 -9.16 -9.97 2.27
N SER A 110 -9.52 -8.77 1.78
CA SER A 110 -10.45 -7.89 2.48
C SER A 110 -11.78 -8.59 2.67
N LEU A 111 -12.34 -9.08 1.58
CA LEU A 111 -13.66 -9.68 1.60
C LEU A 111 -13.71 -10.93 2.51
N ILE A 112 -12.65 -11.74 2.54
CA ILE A 112 -12.52 -12.87 3.46
C ILE A 112 -12.51 -12.38 4.92
N LYS A 113 -11.67 -11.38 5.24
CA LYS A 113 -11.48 -10.92 6.61
C LYS A 113 -12.69 -10.14 7.12
N PHE A 114 -13.20 -9.23 6.30
CA PHE A 114 -14.44 -8.49 6.53
C PHE A 114 -15.60 -9.45 6.78
N GLY A 115 -15.83 -10.41 5.88
CA GLY A 115 -16.89 -11.42 6.01
C GLY A 115 -16.79 -12.20 7.32
N THR A 116 -15.59 -12.69 7.65
CA THR A 116 -15.34 -13.44 8.89
C THR A 116 -15.65 -12.63 10.14
N ILE A 117 -15.20 -11.37 10.20
CA ILE A 117 -15.46 -10.48 11.33
C ILE A 117 -16.96 -10.20 11.44
N THR A 118 -17.63 -9.86 10.33
CA THR A 118 -19.05 -9.50 10.36
C THR A 118 -19.94 -10.68 10.73
N VAL A 119 -19.64 -11.90 10.23
CA VAL A 119 -20.39 -13.10 10.57
C VAL A 119 -20.24 -13.42 12.06
N LYS A 120 -19.02 -13.46 12.59
CA LYS A 120 -18.78 -13.75 14.02
C LYS A 120 -19.39 -12.73 14.95
N LYS A 121 -19.44 -11.46 14.53
CA LYS A 121 -20.07 -10.38 15.31
C LYS A 121 -21.55 -10.21 15.03
N LEU A 122 -22.19 -11.06 14.22
CA LEU A 122 -23.61 -10.91 13.84
C LEU A 122 -23.94 -9.50 13.31
N LEU A 123 -23.06 -8.98 12.45
CA LEU A 123 -23.18 -7.66 11.85
C LEU A 123 -23.57 -7.77 10.38
N TRP A 124 -24.46 -6.90 9.97
CA TRP A 124 -24.78 -6.63 8.57
C TRP A 124 -24.15 -5.30 8.15
N GLY A 125 -23.13 -5.38 7.30
CA GLY A 125 -22.49 -4.22 6.68
C GLY A 125 -23.31 -3.66 5.52
N TYR A 126 -23.27 -2.34 5.33
CA TYR A 126 -23.76 -1.68 4.12
C TYR A 126 -23.06 -0.33 3.99
N ILE A 127 -22.79 0.09 2.76
CA ILE A 127 -22.14 1.37 2.50
C ILE A 127 -23.08 2.53 2.85
N LYS A 128 -22.52 3.61 3.42
CA LYS A 128 -23.23 4.87 3.66
C LYS A 128 -23.80 5.44 2.35
N ASP A 129 -25.03 5.96 2.39
CA ASP A 129 -25.63 6.65 1.25
C ASP A 129 -24.69 7.77 0.73
N LYS A 130 -24.56 7.89 -0.60
CA LYS A 130 -23.56 8.73 -1.30
C LYS A 130 -22.13 8.25 -1.08
N TYR A 131 -21.83 7.05 -1.58
CA TYR A 131 -20.46 6.59 -1.83
C TYR A 131 -19.71 7.68 -2.62
N LEU A 132 -18.94 8.51 -1.91
CA LEU A 132 -18.04 9.45 -2.53
C LEU A 132 -16.98 8.59 -3.21
N THR A 133 -16.96 8.65 -4.54
CA THR A 133 -15.95 8.03 -5.39
C THR A 133 -14.59 8.23 -4.72
N PRO A 134 -13.89 7.17 -4.27
CA PRO A 134 -12.67 7.31 -3.48
C PRO A 134 -11.69 8.17 -4.25
N LYS A 135 -11.32 9.33 -3.68
CA LYS A 135 -10.27 10.17 -4.23
C LYS A 135 -8.95 9.47 -3.91
N VAL A 136 -8.46 8.66 -4.84
CA VAL A 136 -7.15 7.99 -4.77
C VAL A 136 -6.16 8.75 -5.64
N TYR A 137 -4.93 8.88 -5.15
CA TYR A 137 -3.85 9.67 -5.74
C TYR A 137 -3.67 9.43 -7.23
N ARG A 138 -3.91 10.48 -8.01
CA ARG A 138 -3.62 10.53 -9.43
C ARG A 138 -2.17 10.97 -9.60
N SER A 139 -1.34 10.18 -10.27
CA SER A 139 -0.22 10.77 -11.02
C SER A 139 -0.83 11.56 -12.19
N ASN A 140 -0.25 12.69 -12.58
CA ASN A 140 -0.85 13.73 -13.44
C ASN A 140 -1.12 13.32 -14.92
N SER A 141 -1.62 12.12 -15.21
CA SER A 141 -1.88 11.61 -16.57
C SER A 141 -3.14 10.74 -16.65
N LEU A 142 -3.51 10.27 -17.85
CA LEU A 142 -4.54 9.23 -18.03
C LEU A 142 -4.11 7.98 -17.25
N CYS A 143 -4.76 7.71 -16.11
CA CYS A 143 -4.40 6.60 -15.21
C CYS A 143 -4.20 5.30 -15.98
N GLN A 144 -3.00 4.72 -15.87
CA GLN A 144 -2.81 3.30 -16.10
C GLN A 144 -3.28 2.55 -14.85
N TYR A 145 -3.75 1.30 -14.96
CA TYR A 145 -4.33 0.60 -13.81
C TYR A 145 -3.33 0.39 -12.66
N ALA A 146 -2.03 0.34 -12.96
CA ALA A 146 -0.96 0.31 -11.98
C ALA A 146 -0.86 1.61 -11.14
N ASP A 147 -1.26 2.76 -11.69
CA ASP A 147 -1.28 4.05 -10.98
C ASP A 147 -2.52 4.24 -10.10
N SER A 148 -3.41 3.24 -10.07
CA SER A 148 -4.73 3.35 -9.45
C SER A 148 -5.07 2.13 -8.59
N ILE A 149 -4.06 1.50 -7.97
CA ILE A 149 -4.23 0.32 -7.13
C ILE A 149 -5.32 0.55 -6.07
N GLY A 150 -5.25 1.66 -5.33
CA GLY A 150 -6.27 1.96 -4.31
C GLY A 150 -7.68 2.19 -4.89
N TYR A 151 -7.81 2.73 -6.11
CA TYR A 151 -9.11 2.93 -6.77
C TYR A 151 -9.72 1.59 -7.15
N TYR A 152 -8.97 0.77 -7.89
CA TYR A 152 -9.46 -0.52 -8.35
C TYR A 152 -9.64 -1.51 -7.21
N HIS A 153 -8.85 -1.39 -6.13
CA HIS A 153 -9.08 -2.13 -4.88
C HIS A 153 -10.49 -1.88 -4.34
N ASN A 154 -10.83 -0.61 -4.07
CA ASN A 154 -12.12 -0.27 -3.45
C ASN A 154 -13.31 -0.56 -4.37
N ASP A 155 -13.16 -0.29 -5.67
CA ASP A 155 -14.22 -0.56 -6.64
C ASP A 155 -14.47 -2.07 -6.76
N LEU A 156 -13.40 -2.88 -6.76
CA LEU A 156 -13.50 -4.33 -6.84
C LEU A 156 -14.05 -4.93 -5.55
N GLU A 157 -13.53 -4.50 -4.40
CA GLU A 157 -14.00 -4.90 -3.08
C GLU A 157 -15.50 -4.62 -2.93
N TYR A 158 -15.95 -3.43 -3.32
CA TYR A 158 -17.36 -3.07 -3.32
C TYR A 158 -18.18 -4.00 -4.23
N ALA A 159 -17.74 -4.17 -5.48
CA ALA A 159 -18.46 -5.01 -6.45
C ALA A 159 -18.55 -6.47 -5.99
N MET A 160 -17.51 -7.00 -5.34
CA MET A 160 -17.54 -8.34 -4.77
C MET A 160 -18.47 -8.43 -3.56
N TYR A 161 -18.39 -7.45 -2.64
CA TYR A 161 -19.24 -7.43 -1.45
C TYR A 161 -20.73 -7.31 -1.79
N ASP A 162 -21.10 -6.46 -2.75
CA ASP A 162 -22.49 -6.29 -3.14
C ASP A 162 -23.08 -7.56 -3.77
N ALA A 163 -22.28 -8.26 -4.57
CA ALA A 163 -22.71 -9.49 -5.24
C ALA A 163 -22.67 -10.73 -4.35
N ASP A 164 -21.83 -10.75 -3.32
CA ASP A 164 -21.69 -11.89 -2.41
C ASP A 164 -21.30 -11.48 -1.00
N ARG A 165 -22.31 -11.50 -0.13
CA ARG A 165 -22.19 -11.12 1.29
C ARG A 165 -21.83 -12.30 2.20
N SER A 166 -21.72 -13.52 1.64
CA SER A 166 -21.37 -14.76 2.36
C SER A 166 -19.97 -15.26 1.97
N SER A 167 -19.09 -14.33 1.59
CA SER A 167 -17.74 -14.61 1.13
C SER A 167 -16.87 -15.42 2.11
N SER A 168 -17.14 -15.31 3.42
CA SER A 168 -16.45 -16.10 4.46
C SER A 168 -16.60 -17.61 4.28
N ASP A 169 -17.63 -18.04 3.54
CA ASP A 169 -17.97 -19.46 3.39
C ASP A 169 -17.49 -20.01 2.03
N LYS A 170 -17.05 -19.15 1.13
CA LYS A 170 -16.56 -19.56 -0.20
C LYS A 170 -15.08 -19.90 -0.20
N PRO A 171 -14.64 -20.91 -0.98
CA PRO A 171 -13.23 -21.21 -1.17
C PRO A 171 -12.46 -20.00 -1.72
N SER A 172 -11.23 -19.79 -1.25
CA SER A 172 -10.42 -18.65 -1.68
C SER A 172 -10.16 -18.65 -3.19
N ILE A 173 -10.02 -19.82 -3.82
CA ILE A 173 -9.87 -19.94 -5.28
C ILE A 173 -11.07 -19.38 -6.06
N GLN A 174 -12.29 -19.60 -5.54
CA GLN A 174 -13.49 -19.06 -6.16
C GLN A 174 -13.54 -17.54 -6.01
N LEU A 175 -13.21 -17.02 -4.83
CA LEU A 175 -13.19 -15.58 -4.59
C LEU A 175 -12.14 -14.87 -5.46
N VAL A 176 -10.94 -15.45 -5.60
CA VAL A 176 -9.89 -14.90 -6.49
C VAL A 176 -10.34 -14.94 -7.95
N ALA A 177 -10.98 -16.03 -8.40
CA ALA A 177 -11.50 -16.13 -9.76
C ALA A 177 -12.62 -15.12 -10.03
N ASP A 178 -13.54 -14.95 -9.08
CA ASP A 178 -14.63 -13.95 -9.16
C ASP A 178 -14.07 -12.53 -9.17
N ALA A 179 -13.06 -12.25 -8.34
CA ALA A 179 -12.34 -10.97 -8.31
C ALA A 179 -11.65 -10.67 -9.65
N ASN A 180 -10.93 -11.66 -10.19
CA ASN A 180 -10.29 -11.55 -11.50
C ASN A 180 -11.30 -11.28 -12.61
N ALA A 181 -12.41 -12.02 -12.65
CA ALA A 181 -13.47 -11.84 -13.64
C ALA A 181 -14.12 -10.45 -13.57
N ARG A 182 -14.31 -9.91 -12.36
CA ARG A 182 -14.81 -8.54 -12.16
C ARG A 182 -13.80 -7.49 -12.59
N LEU A 183 -12.54 -7.62 -12.18
CA LEU A 183 -11.51 -6.65 -12.59
C LEU A 183 -11.34 -6.61 -14.11
N LEU A 184 -11.49 -7.76 -14.79
CA LEU A 184 -11.51 -7.87 -16.25
C LEU A 184 -12.63 -7.06 -16.93
N THR A 185 -13.77 -6.86 -16.27
CA THR A 185 -14.87 -6.04 -16.81
C THR A 185 -14.73 -4.56 -16.43
N MET A 186 -14.05 -4.27 -15.31
CA MET A 186 -13.91 -2.92 -14.76
C MET A 186 -12.69 -2.16 -15.33
N SER A 187 -11.59 -2.87 -15.63
CA SER A 187 -10.33 -2.26 -16.06
C SER A 187 -10.00 -2.61 -17.51
N THR A 188 -10.05 -1.61 -18.39
CA THR A 188 -9.64 -1.78 -19.80
C THR A 188 -8.18 -2.20 -19.94
N GLY A 189 -7.29 -1.73 -19.05
CA GLY A 189 -5.87 -2.11 -19.08
C GLY A 189 -5.66 -3.57 -18.70
N PHE A 190 -6.25 -3.99 -17.59
CA PHE A 190 -6.17 -5.38 -17.14
C PHE A 190 -6.84 -6.36 -18.11
N ASN A 191 -7.93 -5.93 -18.75
CA ASN A 191 -8.58 -6.67 -19.83
C ASN A 191 -7.66 -6.89 -21.03
N LYS A 192 -6.94 -5.84 -21.46
CA LYS A 192 -5.94 -5.93 -22.54
C LYS A 192 -4.78 -6.85 -22.20
N ASP A 193 -4.38 -6.90 -20.93
CA ASP A 193 -3.33 -7.80 -20.43
C ASP A 193 -3.79 -9.27 -20.31
N GLY A 194 -5.08 -9.55 -20.54
CA GLY A 194 -5.65 -10.91 -20.49
C GLY A 194 -6.03 -11.40 -19.09
N GLY A 195 -5.89 -10.54 -18.07
CA GLY A 195 -6.17 -10.87 -16.67
C GLY A 195 -5.16 -11.84 -16.04
N LEU A 196 -5.51 -12.41 -14.89
CA LEU A 196 -4.70 -13.44 -14.25
C LEU A 196 -4.83 -14.78 -14.97
N THR A 197 -3.69 -15.45 -15.14
CA THR A 197 -3.64 -16.85 -15.56
C THR A 197 -4.18 -17.78 -14.48
N ALA A 198 -4.59 -18.99 -14.86
CA ALA A 198 -5.04 -20.01 -13.91
C ALA A 198 -3.98 -20.34 -12.85
N ALA A 199 -2.69 -20.34 -13.23
CA ALA A 199 -1.59 -20.57 -12.30
C ALA A 199 -1.45 -19.43 -11.27
N GLN A 200 -1.60 -18.17 -11.71
CA GLN A 200 -1.59 -17.02 -10.80
C GLN A 200 -2.80 -17.03 -9.85
N ILE A 201 -4.00 -17.35 -10.36
CA ILE A 201 -5.21 -17.49 -9.53
C ILE A 201 -4.99 -18.56 -8.45
N LEU A 202 -4.48 -19.74 -8.85
CA LEU A 202 -4.19 -20.83 -7.90
C LEU A 202 -3.15 -20.40 -6.87
N SER A 203 -2.04 -19.80 -7.30
CA SER A 203 -0.98 -19.32 -6.42
C SER A 203 -1.50 -18.32 -5.40
N ILE A 204 -2.23 -17.29 -5.83
CA ILE A 204 -2.82 -16.29 -4.92
C ILE A 204 -3.78 -16.98 -3.96
N SER A 205 -4.65 -17.86 -4.46
CA SER A 205 -5.68 -18.49 -3.62
C SER A 205 -5.11 -19.33 -2.47
N ASN A 206 -4.05 -20.09 -2.71
CA ASN A 206 -3.37 -20.89 -1.68
C ASN A 206 -2.77 -20.01 -0.59
N GLU A 207 -2.25 -18.84 -0.97
CA GLU A 207 -1.65 -17.89 -0.04
C GLU A 207 -2.70 -17.14 0.80
N LEU A 208 -3.90 -16.92 0.25
CA LEU A 208 -4.99 -16.25 0.98
C LEU A 208 -5.67 -17.13 2.03
N ASP A 209 -5.59 -18.46 1.91
CA ASP A 209 -6.12 -19.37 2.93
C ASP A 209 -5.42 -19.20 4.30
N VAL A 210 -4.18 -18.72 4.30
CA VAL A 210 -3.46 -18.33 5.52
C VAL A 210 -4.19 -17.20 6.27
N ILE A 211 -4.65 -16.18 5.53
CA ILE A 211 -5.35 -15.01 6.11
C ILE A 211 -6.67 -15.46 6.72
N ARG A 212 -7.40 -16.34 6.02
CA ARG A 212 -8.67 -16.92 6.50
C ARG A 212 -8.51 -17.58 7.85
N ASN A 213 -7.43 -18.34 8.04
CA ASN A 213 -7.17 -19.13 9.24
C ASN A 213 -6.54 -18.32 10.39
N THR A 214 -6.23 -17.04 10.18
CA THR A 214 -5.68 -16.18 11.24
C THR A 214 -6.82 -15.62 12.10
N ASP A 215 -6.81 -15.96 13.39
CA ASP A 215 -7.83 -15.59 14.38
C ASP A 215 -7.99 -14.06 14.51
N GLU A 216 -9.21 -13.59 14.27
CA GLU A 216 -9.57 -12.17 14.37
C GLU A 216 -9.69 -11.66 15.81
N ASN A 217 -9.67 -12.51 16.83
CA ASN A 217 -9.72 -12.09 18.24
C ASN A 217 -8.35 -11.67 18.80
N LEU A 218 -7.27 -11.94 18.07
CA LEU A 218 -5.91 -11.53 18.43
C LEU A 218 -5.81 -10.00 18.56
N SER A 219 -4.89 -9.49 19.39
CA SER A 219 -4.52 -8.07 19.30
C SER A 219 -3.92 -7.76 17.92
N PHE A 220 -3.89 -6.48 17.53
CA PHE A 220 -3.36 -6.10 16.22
C PHE A 220 -1.88 -6.53 16.05
N THR A 221 -1.06 -6.38 17.09
CA THR A 221 0.34 -6.82 17.10
C THR A 221 0.47 -8.33 16.96
N GLU A 222 -0.33 -9.11 17.70
CA GLU A 222 -0.33 -10.58 17.60
C GLU A 222 -0.79 -11.04 16.21
N TYR A 223 -1.80 -10.37 15.65
CA TYR A 223 -2.32 -10.62 14.31
C TYR A 223 -1.22 -10.41 13.26
N CYS A 224 -0.53 -9.26 13.29
CA CYS A 224 0.60 -8.99 12.39
C CYS A 224 1.70 -10.04 12.56
N ASN A 225 2.06 -10.41 13.80
CA ASN A 225 3.06 -11.44 14.06
C ASN A 225 2.66 -12.82 13.51
N LYS A 226 1.37 -13.16 13.49
CA LYS A 226 0.88 -14.37 12.84
C LYS A 226 1.04 -14.30 11.33
N LEU A 227 0.65 -13.20 10.69
CA LEU A 227 0.83 -13.02 9.24
C LEU A 227 2.31 -13.15 8.82
N LYS A 228 3.23 -12.59 9.62
CA LYS A 228 4.69 -12.70 9.39
C LYS A 228 5.24 -14.11 9.57
N LYS A 229 4.68 -14.91 10.48
CA LYS A 229 5.12 -16.30 10.68
C LYS A 229 4.80 -17.19 9.48
N HIS A 230 3.73 -16.89 8.76
CA HIS A 230 3.34 -17.67 7.59
C HIS A 230 4.18 -17.36 6.35
N ASN A 231 4.54 -16.10 6.14
CA ASN A 231 5.47 -15.70 5.08
C ASN A 231 6.50 -14.71 5.66
N PRO A 232 7.63 -15.20 6.18
CA PRO A 232 8.67 -14.37 6.77
C PRO A 232 9.28 -13.35 5.80
N GLU A 233 9.23 -13.61 4.50
CA GLU A 233 9.67 -12.70 3.44
C GLU A 233 8.88 -11.39 3.41
N ASP A 234 7.63 -11.41 3.90
CA ASP A 234 6.76 -10.22 3.94
C ASP A 234 7.00 -9.36 5.19
N SER A 235 7.88 -9.79 6.11
CA SER A 235 7.98 -9.24 7.47
C SER A 235 8.19 -7.72 7.50
N GLU A 236 9.13 -7.22 6.69
CA GLU A 236 9.51 -5.79 6.73
C GLU A 236 8.41 -4.90 6.13
N TYR A 237 7.72 -5.39 5.09
CA TYR A 237 6.60 -4.69 4.47
C TYR A 237 5.38 -4.68 5.40
N ILE A 238 5.10 -5.79 6.08
CA ILE A 238 4.05 -5.88 7.10
C ILE A 238 4.37 -4.91 8.24
N ASP A 239 5.60 -4.85 8.73
CA ASP A 239 5.98 -3.93 9.81
C ASP A 239 5.83 -2.47 9.40
N TYR A 240 6.22 -2.10 8.17
CA TYR A 240 6.03 -0.75 7.65
C TYR A 240 4.55 -0.38 7.51
N CYS A 241 3.76 -1.24 6.86
CA CYS A 241 2.35 -0.98 6.64
C CYS A 241 1.54 -1.00 7.93
N ALA A 242 1.90 -1.86 8.89
CA ALA A 242 1.25 -1.92 10.19
C ALA A 242 1.45 -0.64 11.00
N GLU A 243 2.65 -0.04 10.95
CA GLU A 243 2.91 1.28 11.55
C GLU A 243 1.99 2.33 10.95
N TYR A 244 1.99 2.44 9.61
CA TYR A 244 1.13 3.37 8.90
C TYR A 244 -0.36 3.19 9.26
N ILE A 245 -0.86 1.95 9.21
CA ILE A 245 -2.26 1.61 9.52
C ILE A 245 -2.61 1.98 10.95
N TYR A 246 -1.71 1.68 11.91
CA TYR A 246 -1.96 1.96 13.32
C TYR A 246 -2.11 3.47 13.54
N THR A 247 -1.18 4.27 13.03
CA THR A 247 -1.24 5.73 13.11
C THR A 247 -2.47 6.27 12.40
N ALA A 248 -2.75 5.81 11.17
CA ALA A 248 -3.90 6.23 10.37
C ALA A 248 -5.26 6.04 11.07
N VAL A 249 -5.38 5.03 11.94
CA VAL A 249 -6.65 4.67 12.60
C VAL A 249 -6.73 5.17 14.05
N TYR A 250 -5.63 5.13 14.80
CA TYR A 250 -5.60 5.42 16.24
C TYR A 250 -5.09 6.82 16.59
N ALA A 251 -4.25 7.42 15.75
CA ALA A 251 -3.75 8.77 16.00
C ALA A 251 -4.82 9.83 15.73
N ASN A 252 -4.73 10.95 16.42
CA ASN A 252 -5.57 12.12 16.21
C ASN A 252 -5.03 12.95 15.04
N LEU A 253 -5.20 12.43 13.83
CA LEU A 253 -4.79 13.11 12.60
C LEU A 253 -5.80 14.22 12.24
N SER A 254 -5.28 15.42 11.93
CA SER A 254 -6.11 16.51 11.39
C SER A 254 -6.64 16.19 9.99
N ASN A 255 -5.84 15.49 9.19
CA ASN A 255 -6.17 15.11 7.81
C ASN A 255 -5.46 13.80 7.44
N LEU A 256 -6.23 12.73 7.29
CA LEU A 256 -5.69 11.41 6.91
C LEU A 256 -5.04 11.44 5.52
N ALA A 257 -5.62 12.14 4.55
CA ALA A 257 -5.08 12.19 3.20
C ALA A 257 -3.68 12.82 3.19
N GLU A 258 -3.53 13.97 3.84
CA GLU A 258 -2.23 14.67 3.96
C GLU A 258 -1.18 13.81 4.69
N TYR A 259 -1.57 13.07 5.72
CA TYR A 259 -0.69 12.09 6.36
C TYR A 259 -0.24 11.01 5.37
N THR A 260 -1.17 10.40 4.63
CA THR A 260 -0.85 9.40 3.60
C THR A 260 0.06 9.95 2.50
N ASP A 261 -0.18 11.18 2.05
CA ASP A 261 0.65 11.88 1.06
C ASP A 261 2.10 12.00 1.54
N ASN A 262 2.29 12.42 2.79
CA ASN A 262 3.61 12.55 3.39
C ASN A 262 4.33 11.19 3.48
N VAL A 263 3.61 10.12 3.84
CA VAL A 263 4.18 8.76 3.91
C VAL A 263 4.57 8.27 2.51
N ILE A 264 3.73 8.47 1.50
CA ILE A 264 4.04 8.14 0.10
C ILE A 264 5.26 8.94 -0.39
N TYR A 265 5.31 10.23 -0.09
CA TYR A 265 6.45 11.09 -0.44
C TYR A 265 7.75 10.56 0.17
N GLN A 266 7.73 10.18 1.46
CA GLN A 266 8.89 9.59 2.14
C GLN A 266 9.36 8.29 1.48
N ILE A 267 8.45 7.40 1.07
CA ILE A 267 8.80 6.17 0.33
C ILE A 267 9.50 6.52 -0.98
N GLN A 268 8.89 7.38 -1.79
CA GLN A 268 9.39 7.71 -3.12
C GLN A 268 10.77 8.38 -3.09
N HIS A 269 11.01 9.25 -2.09
CA HIS A 269 12.26 10.01 -1.93
C HIS A 269 13.29 9.34 -1.02
N SER A 270 13.01 8.15 -0.50
CA SER A 270 13.98 7.34 0.26
C SER A 270 15.10 6.79 -0.64
N ASN A 271 16.17 6.25 -0.04
CA ASN A 271 17.21 5.51 -0.78
C ASN A 271 17.02 3.99 -0.69
N VAL A 272 15.78 3.52 -0.45
CA VAL A 272 15.44 2.09 -0.49
C VAL A 272 15.42 1.62 -1.95
N ASP A 273 15.61 0.32 -2.18
CA ASP A 273 15.54 -0.30 -3.50
C ASP A 273 14.22 0.04 -4.24
N VAL A 274 14.28 0.10 -5.58
CA VAL A 274 13.12 0.45 -6.41
C VAL A 274 11.97 -0.53 -6.24
N GLN A 275 12.27 -1.83 -6.13
CA GLN A 275 11.26 -2.87 -5.94
C GLN A 275 10.58 -2.73 -4.57
N ASP A 276 11.37 -2.47 -3.53
CA ASP A 276 10.86 -2.22 -2.18
C ASP A 276 9.97 -0.98 -2.15
N LYS A 277 10.39 0.11 -2.81
CA LYS A 277 9.57 1.33 -2.95
C LYS A 277 8.23 1.04 -3.60
N GLN A 278 8.22 0.29 -4.70
CA GLN A 278 6.97 -0.09 -5.40
C GLN A 278 6.06 -0.95 -4.51
N THR A 279 6.66 -1.89 -3.78
CA THR A 279 5.94 -2.78 -2.85
C THR A 279 5.33 -2.00 -1.70
N LEU A 280 6.10 -1.12 -1.05
CA LEU A 280 5.62 -0.24 0.02
C LEU A 280 4.57 0.74 -0.48
N TYR A 281 4.79 1.38 -1.64
CA TYR A 281 3.84 2.30 -2.26
C TYR A 281 2.48 1.61 -2.49
N SER A 282 2.50 0.40 -3.07
CA SER A 282 1.30 -0.40 -3.29
C SER A 282 0.62 -0.76 -1.97
N GLY A 283 1.39 -1.19 -0.97
CA GLY A 283 0.90 -1.49 0.38
C GLY A 283 0.20 -0.30 1.04
N ILE A 284 0.80 0.90 0.99
CA ILE A 284 0.19 2.12 1.54
C ILE A 284 -1.08 2.51 0.79
N GLN A 285 -1.10 2.39 -0.54
CA GLN A 285 -2.31 2.66 -1.32
C GLN A 285 -3.46 1.72 -0.95
N ILE A 286 -3.18 0.41 -0.81
CA ILE A 286 -4.17 -0.59 -0.39
C ILE A 286 -4.67 -0.29 1.02
N ALA A 287 -3.74 -0.09 1.97
CA ALA A 287 -4.07 0.21 3.36
C ALA A 287 -4.93 1.47 3.48
N TYR A 288 -4.56 2.55 2.78
CA TYR A 288 -5.34 3.78 2.75
C TYR A 288 -6.75 3.56 2.19
N ALA A 289 -6.84 2.86 1.06
CA ALA A 289 -8.10 2.57 0.40
C ALA A 289 -9.04 1.73 1.30
N SER A 290 -8.50 0.71 1.95
CA SER A 290 -9.19 -0.16 2.90
C SER A 290 -9.69 0.58 4.15
N ILE A 291 -8.87 1.49 4.72
CA ILE A 291 -9.28 2.32 5.85
C ILE A 291 -10.45 3.22 5.46
N LEU A 292 -10.36 3.89 4.30
CA LEU A 292 -11.44 4.72 3.79
C LEU A 292 -12.72 3.90 3.54
N TYR A 293 -12.59 2.72 2.93
CA TYR A 293 -13.73 1.84 2.69
C TYR A 293 -14.41 1.45 4.01
N SER A 294 -13.64 0.97 4.97
CA SER A 294 -14.10 0.57 6.29
C SER A 294 -14.78 1.70 7.08
N GLN A 295 -14.24 2.92 7.00
CA GLN A 295 -14.85 4.11 7.63
C GLN A 295 -16.17 4.54 6.97
N ASN A 296 -16.40 4.14 5.72
CA ASN A 296 -17.63 4.40 4.99
C ASN A 296 -18.68 3.30 5.10
N MET A 297 -18.39 2.22 5.84
CA MET A 297 -19.36 1.19 6.18
C MET A 297 -20.24 1.62 7.37
N ASN A 298 -21.53 1.32 7.25
CA ASN A 298 -22.46 1.27 8.35
C ASN A 298 -22.74 -0.19 8.71
N PHE A 299 -23.14 -0.42 9.95
CA PHE A 299 -23.44 -1.74 10.46
C PHE A 299 -24.81 -1.75 11.14
N LYS A 300 -25.56 -2.84 10.95
CA LYS A 300 -26.77 -3.16 11.69
C LYS A 300 -26.56 -4.52 12.36
N ASN A 301 -27.09 -4.69 13.57
CA ASN A 301 -27.07 -5.99 14.23
C ASN A 301 -28.06 -6.93 13.52
N ILE A 302 -27.64 -8.18 13.33
CA ILE A 302 -28.49 -9.26 12.88
C ILE A 302 -28.95 -10.01 14.12
N SER A 303 -30.27 -10.09 14.32
CA SER A 303 -30.84 -10.96 15.34
C SER A 303 -30.80 -12.39 14.81
N ASN A 304 -30.22 -13.33 15.55
CA ASN A 304 -30.48 -14.75 15.30
C ASN A 304 -31.97 -14.97 15.58
N ARG A 305 -32.76 -15.21 14.53
CA ARG A 305 -34.07 -15.84 14.65
C ARG A 305 -33.89 -17.33 14.64
#